data_AF-A0A7S4DZH4-F1
#
_entry.id   AF-A0A7S4DZH4-F1
#
_cell.length_a   1.000
_cell.length_b   1.000
_cell.length_c   1.000
_cell.angle_alpha   90.00
_cell.angle_beta   90.00
_cell.angle_gamma   90.00
#
_symmetry.space_group_name_H-M   'P 1'
#
loop_
_entity.id
_entity.type
_entity.pdbx_description
1 polymer ?
#
loop_
_entity_poly.entity_id
_entity_poly.type
_entity_poly.pdbx_seq_one_letter_code
_entity_poly.pdbx_strand_id
1 'polypeptide(L)'
;GQTRSVLWSLPWVTKGDLDAYTAVTSNNLATMLIVLQTLLSVGFPVSIVYGKITPGIGLSMAFGSIFYMIQGMWMCHKTDRTDICAQPFGINTPGAFAFVSSIILPVYYQKLKYDDNNNPINTEEAADFAWKVGVAANFVQGAVEVAFAVIGPQIQQGVPIVALLTSLASIGFAFLLSGPMLDEA
;
A
#
# COMPACT_ATOMS: atom_id res chain seq x y z
N GLY A 1 15.39 -14.28 33.22
CA GLY A 1 16.87 -14.39 33.21
C GLY A 1 17.41 -14.48 31.80
N GLN A 2 16.99 -15.47 31.00
CA GLN A 2 17.50 -15.73 29.65
C GLN A 2 16.98 -14.77 28.56
N THR A 3 15.77 -14.26 28.67
CA THR A 3 15.10 -13.52 27.59
C THR A 3 15.66 -12.13 27.26
N ARG A 4 16.51 -11.56 28.13
CA ARG A 4 17.18 -10.28 27.86
C ARG A 4 18.39 -10.45 26.93
N SER A 5 18.98 -11.65 26.82
CA SER A 5 20.20 -11.84 26.01
C SER A 5 19.92 -11.88 24.51
N VAL A 6 18.75 -12.39 24.09
CA VAL A 6 18.40 -12.57 22.66
C VAL A 6 18.40 -11.25 21.89
N LEU A 7 17.86 -10.18 22.48
CA LEU A 7 17.82 -8.86 21.84
C LEU A 7 19.22 -8.28 21.60
N TRP A 8 20.17 -8.53 22.51
CA TRP A 8 21.57 -8.12 22.34
C TRP A 8 22.34 -9.01 21.37
N SER A 9 21.81 -10.19 21.05
CA SER A 9 22.37 -11.13 20.08
C SER A 9 21.79 -10.98 18.67
N LEU A 10 20.85 -10.06 18.45
CA LEU A 10 20.31 -9.78 17.13
C LEU A 10 21.38 -9.12 16.24
N PRO A 11 21.63 -9.65 15.04
CA PRO A 11 22.48 -8.96 14.07
C PRO A 11 21.77 -7.68 13.61
N TRP A 12 22.46 -6.55 13.66
CA TRP A 12 21.91 -5.26 13.25
C TRP A 12 21.65 -5.15 11.75
N VAL A 13 22.49 -5.81 10.94
CA VAL A 13 22.35 -5.89 9.49
C VAL A 13 22.87 -7.25 9.04
N THR A 14 22.09 -7.94 8.22
CA THR A 14 22.47 -9.15 7.50
C THR A 14 22.63 -8.87 6.01
N LYS A 15 23.31 -9.76 5.28
CA LYS A 15 23.49 -9.59 3.83
C LYS A 15 22.15 -9.54 3.06
N GLY A 16 21.13 -10.26 3.55
CA GLY A 16 19.80 -10.27 2.93
C GLY A 16 19.02 -8.97 3.10
N ASP A 17 19.38 -8.13 4.08
CA ASP A 17 18.65 -6.88 4.36
C ASP A 17 18.84 -5.84 3.25
N LEU A 18 20.00 -5.82 2.60
CA LEU A 18 20.27 -4.93 1.47
C LEU A 18 19.42 -5.31 0.25
N ASP A 19 19.34 -6.60 -0.05
CA ASP A 19 18.53 -7.12 -1.15
C ASP A 19 17.04 -6.86 -0.89
N ALA A 20 16.58 -7.13 0.33
CA ALA A 20 15.20 -6.86 0.75
C ALA A 20 14.86 -5.37 0.70
N TYR A 21 15.75 -4.51 1.22
CA TYR A 21 15.59 -3.05 1.16
C TYR A 21 15.47 -2.56 -0.29
N THR A 22 16.38 -3.00 -1.15
CA THR A 22 16.42 -2.54 -2.55
C THR A 22 15.18 -3.00 -3.31
N ALA A 23 14.77 -4.26 -3.13
CA ALA A 23 13.58 -4.81 -3.77
C ALA A 23 12.30 -4.06 -3.34
N VAL A 24 12.13 -3.86 -2.04
CA VAL A 24 10.91 -3.25 -1.48
C VAL A 24 10.87 -1.76 -1.76
N THR A 25 11.99 -1.05 -1.65
CA THR A 25 12.08 0.37 -1.99
C THR A 25 11.77 0.59 -3.46
N SER A 26 12.35 -0.21 -4.36
CA SER A 26 12.11 -0.09 -5.81
C SER A 26 10.64 -0.36 -6.15
N ASN A 27 10.04 -1.40 -5.58
CA ASN A 27 8.62 -1.73 -5.80
C ASN A 27 7.68 -0.63 -5.30
N ASN A 28 7.92 -0.11 -4.10
CA ASN A 28 7.10 0.93 -3.51
C ASN A 28 7.27 2.26 -4.23
N LEU A 29 8.50 2.61 -4.62
CA LEU A 29 8.77 3.82 -5.39
C LEU A 29 8.08 3.76 -6.76
N ALA A 30 8.20 2.64 -7.47
CA ALA A 30 7.53 2.45 -8.76
C ALA A 30 6.01 2.59 -8.62
N THR A 31 5.41 1.90 -7.65
CA THR A 31 3.96 1.96 -7.38
C THR A 31 3.53 3.38 -7.05
N MET A 32 4.26 4.06 -6.15
CA MET A 32 3.98 5.44 -5.76
C MET A 32 4.04 6.36 -6.98
N LEU A 33 5.11 6.31 -7.79
CA LEU A 33 5.26 7.17 -8.96
C LEU A 33 4.15 6.96 -9.98
N ILE A 34 3.72 5.72 -10.23
CA ILE A 34 2.61 5.45 -11.15
C ILE A 34 1.30 6.04 -10.61
N VAL A 35 1.02 5.89 -9.32
CA VAL A 35 -0.17 6.49 -8.69
C VAL A 35 -0.12 8.01 -8.78
N LEU A 36 1.00 8.64 -8.42
CA LEU A 36 1.15 10.10 -8.51
C LEU A 36 0.96 10.57 -9.95
N GLN A 37 1.56 9.87 -10.91
CA GLN A 37 1.48 10.25 -12.31
C GLN A 37 0.08 10.06 -12.91
N THR A 38 -0.66 9.05 -12.44
CA THR A 38 -2.08 8.85 -12.77
C THR A 38 -2.94 10.00 -12.26
N LEU A 39 -2.68 10.49 -11.05
CA LEU A 39 -3.41 11.65 -10.50
C LEU A 39 -3.05 12.93 -11.27
N LEU A 40 -1.77 13.16 -11.55
CA LEU A 40 -1.32 14.32 -12.31
C LEU A 40 -1.87 14.35 -13.74
N SER A 41 -1.96 13.19 -14.41
CA SER A 41 -2.46 13.11 -15.80
C SER A 41 -3.95 13.46 -15.92
N VAL A 42 -4.74 13.28 -14.85
CA VAL A 42 -6.15 13.67 -14.81
C VAL A 42 -6.39 15.10 -14.32
N GLY A 43 -5.32 15.85 -14.04
CA GLY A 43 -5.37 17.25 -13.62
C GLY A 43 -5.46 17.48 -12.11
N PHE A 44 -5.10 16.51 -11.26
CA PHE A 44 -4.95 16.80 -9.82
C PHE A 44 -3.91 17.90 -9.60
N PRO A 45 -4.18 18.88 -8.71
CA PRO A 45 -3.22 19.93 -8.37
C PRO A 45 -1.92 19.36 -7.78
N VAL A 46 -0.80 19.87 -8.29
CA VAL A 46 0.56 19.56 -7.80
C VAL A 46 0.70 19.84 -6.30
N SER A 47 0.04 20.91 -5.81
CA SER A 47 0.03 21.29 -4.38
C SER A 47 -0.52 20.18 -3.47
N ILE A 48 -1.55 19.45 -3.92
CA ILE A 48 -2.16 18.37 -3.15
C ILE A 48 -1.33 17.09 -3.31
N VAL A 49 -0.92 16.77 -4.53
CA VAL A 49 -0.17 15.55 -4.84
C VAL A 49 1.16 15.53 -4.06
N TYR A 50 1.99 16.55 -4.22
CA TYR A 50 3.29 16.59 -3.54
C TYR A 50 3.22 17.17 -2.12
N GLY A 51 2.24 18.02 -1.81
CA GLY A 51 2.12 18.63 -0.48
C GLY A 51 1.40 17.77 0.55
N LYS A 52 0.49 16.87 0.13
CA LYS A 52 -0.29 16.02 1.05
C LYS A 52 -0.08 14.53 0.79
N ILE A 53 -0.23 14.06 -0.45
CA ILE A 53 -0.23 12.62 -0.78
C ILE A 53 1.17 12.03 -0.59
N THR A 54 2.18 12.60 -1.27
CA THR A 54 3.58 12.15 -1.20
C THR A 54 4.11 12.05 0.24
N PRO A 55 4.07 13.12 1.08
CA PRO A 55 4.54 13.04 2.45
C PRO A 55 3.69 12.09 3.30
N GLY A 56 2.38 11.99 3.04
CA GLY A 56 1.50 11.04 3.73
C GLY A 56 1.90 9.58 3.48
N ILE A 57 2.18 9.22 2.23
CA ILE A 57 2.68 7.89 1.85
C ILE A 57 4.01 7.62 2.56
N GLY A 58 4.98 8.54 2.47
CA GLY A 58 6.29 8.38 3.10
C GLY A 58 6.21 8.18 4.61
N LEU A 59 5.41 9.00 5.30
CA LEU A 59 5.18 8.85 6.74
C LEU A 59 4.52 7.52 7.08
N SER A 60 3.49 7.10 6.33
CA SER A 60 2.80 5.83 6.56
C SER A 60 3.76 4.64 6.45
N MET A 61 4.68 4.67 5.49
CA MET A 61 5.67 3.61 5.31
C MET A 61 6.71 3.58 6.42
N ALA A 62 7.15 4.74 6.89
CA ALA A 62 8.07 4.84 8.03
C ALA A 62 7.41 4.26 9.30
N PHE A 63 6.19 4.71 9.62
CA PHE A 63 5.45 4.21 10.78
C PHE A 63 5.14 2.72 10.69
N GLY A 64 4.70 2.24 9.52
CA GLY A 64 4.42 0.82 9.29
C GLY A 64 5.67 -0.06 9.46
N SER A 65 6.82 0.40 8.96
CA SER A 65 8.08 -0.34 9.07
C SER A 65 8.56 -0.41 10.52
N ILE A 66 8.43 0.68 11.28
CA ILE A 66 8.73 0.69 12.72
C ILE A 66 7.80 -0.27 13.46
N PHE A 67 6.51 -0.28 13.13
CA PHE A 67 5.54 -1.19 13.74
C PHE A 67 5.90 -2.66 13.47
N TYR A 68 6.20 -3.03 12.22
CA TYR A 68 6.64 -4.40 11.90
C TYR A 68 7.96 -4.79 12.53
N MET A 69 8.92 -3.86 12.65
CA MET A 69 10.15 -4.08 13.40
C MET A 69 9.86 -4.41 14.87
N ILE A 70 8.95 -3.67 15.52
CA ILE A 70 8.53 -3.94 16.92
C ILE A 70 7.89 -5.31 17.04
N GLN A 71 6.98 -5.67 16.12
CA GLN A 71 6.35 -6.99 16.09
C GLN A 71 7.38 -8.12 15.92
N GLY A 72 8.38 -7.92 15.03
CA GLY A 72 9.49 -8.84 14.86
C GLY A 72 10.29 -9.04 16.15
N MET A 73 10.65 -7.95 16.83
CA MET A 73 11.36 -8.00 18.12
C MET A 73 10.54 -8.72 19.21
N TRP A 74 9.24 -8.47 19.27
CA TRP A 74 8.32 -9.18 20.17
C TRP A 74 8.28 -10.67 19.87
N MET A 75 8.25 -11.04 18.59
CA MET A 75 8.25 -12.45 18.17
C MET A 75 9.57 -13.14 18.53
N CYS A 76 10.72 -12.49 18.29
CA CYS A 76 12.04 -13.01 18.69
C CYS A 76 12.07 -13.36 20.19
N HIS A 77 11.54 -12.45 21.01
CA HIS A 77 11.46 -12.63 22.46
C HIS A 77 10.53 -13.78 22.86
N LYS A 78 9.38 -13.91 22.19
CA LYS A 78 8.40 -14.95 22.50
C LYS A 78 8.88 -16.35 22.12
N THR A 79 9.67 -16.48 21.06
CA THR A 79 10.12 -17.79 20.54
C THR A 79 11.58 -18.12 20.84
N ASP A 80 12.32 -17.23 21.51
CA ASP A 80 13.76 -17.39 21.80
C ASP A 80 14.60 -17.63 20.53
N ARG A 81 14.23 -16.96 19.44
CA ARG A 81 14.84 -17.12 18.10
C ARG A 81 15.48 -15.81 17.63
N THR A 82 16.60 -15.93 16.93
CA THR A 82 17.35 -14.79 16.35
C THR A 82 17.28 -14.73 14.83
N ASP A 83 16.59 -15.68 14.17
CA ASP A 83 16.46 -15.80 12.71
C ASP A 83 15.13 -15.24 12.16
N ILE A 84 14.44 -14.42 12.95
CA ILE A 84 13.18 -13.80 12.54
C ILE A 84 13.48 -12.50 11.79
N CYS A 85 12.98 -12.42 10.56
CA CYS A 85 13.06 -11.21 9.74
C CYS A 85 11.75 -10.42 9.85
N ALA A 86 11.86 -9.12 10.12
CA ALA A 86 10.73 -8.21 10.06
C ALA A 86 10.42 -7.89 8.59
N GLN A 87 9.16 -8.07 8.19
CA GLN A 87 8.75 -7.68 6.84
C GLN A 87 8.76 -6.15 6.74
N PRO A 88 9.37 -5.53 5.72
CA PRO A 88 9.28 -4.11 5.51
C PRO A 88 7.86 -3.71 5.06
N PHE A 89 7.40 -2.54 5.49
CA PHE A 89 6.07 -2.06 5.09
C PHE A 89 6.10 -1.54 3.65
N GLY A 90 5.06 -1.88 2.89
CA GLY A 90 4.95 -1.50 1.49
C GLY A 90 3.53 -1.15 1.09
N ILE A 91 3.40 -0.61 -0.11
CA ILE A 91 2.12 -0.22 -0.69
C ILE A 91 1.47 -1.48 -1.26
N ASN A 92 0.20 -1.71 -0.93
CA ASN A 92 -0.62 -2.71 -1.61
C ASN A 92 -0.91 -2.23 -3.03
N THR A 93 -0.11 -2.67 -4.01
CA THR A 93 -0.21 -2.19 -5.39
C THR A 93 -1.59 -2.41 -6.02
N PRO A 94 -2.19 -3.63 -6.00
CA PRO A 94 -3.57 -3.82 -6.48
C PRO A 94 -4.59 -2.94 -5.75
N GLY A 95 -4.47 -2.82 -4.42
CA GLY A 95 -5.36 -1.98 -3.61
C GLY A 95 -5.24 -0.50 -3.95
N ALA A 96 -4.02 0.01 -4.16
CA ALA A 96 -3.77 1.40 -4.53
C ALA A 96 -4.41 1.75 -5.88
N PHE A 97 -4.27 0.88 -6.88
CA PHE A 97 -4.94 1.06 -8.18
C PHE A 97 -6.46 1.00 -8.07
N ALA A 98 -6.99 0.06 -7.30
CA ALA A 98 -8.43 -0.02 -7.04
C ALA A 98 -8.95 1.26 -6.36
N PHE A 99 -8.24 1.78 -5.36
CA PHE A 99 -8.60 3.03 -4.68
C PHE A 99 -8.60 4.24 -5.59
N VAL A 100 -7.54 4.40 -6.40
CA VAL A 100 -7.44 5.53 -7.32
C VAL A 100 -8.57 5.45 -8.35
N SER A 101 -8.74 4.30 -9.01
CA SER A 101 -9.70 4.12 -10.10
C SER A 101 -11.16 4.06 -9.66
N SER A 102 -11.45 3.48 -8.48
CA SER A 102 -12.82 3.19 -8.04
C SER A 102 -13.34 4.21 -7.03
N ILE A 103 -12.47 4.96 -6.35
CA ILE A 103 -12.87 5.91 -5.30
C ILE A 103 -12.42 7.32 -5.66
N ILE A 104 -11.12 7.56 -5.79
CA ILE A 104 -10.58 8.92 -5.95
C ILE A 104 -11.01 9.55 -7.27
N LEU A 105 -10.79 8.87 -8.41
CA LEU A 105 -11.14 9.40 -9.73
C LEU A 105 -12.65 9.60 -9.91
N PRO A 106 -13.54 8.64 -9.56
CA PRO A 106 -14.98 8.85 -9.70
C PRO A 106 -15.50 9.99 -8.85
N VAL A 107 -15.03 10.12 -7.59
CA VAL A 107 -15.41 11.21 -6.70
C VAL A 107 -14.94 12.55 -7.24
N TYR A 108 -13.69 12.61 -7.73
CA TYR A 108 -13.15 13.81 -8.36
C TYR A 108 -13.96 14.24 -9.59
N TYR A 109 -14.25 13.33 -10.52
CA TYR A 109 -15.05 13.65 -11.71
C TYR A 109 -16.51 13.99 -11.39
N GLN A 110 -17.08 13.41 -10.33
CA GLN A 110 -18.42 13.79 -9.86
C GLN A 110 -18.44 15.21 -9.32
N LYS A 111 -17.49 15.57 -8.44
CA LYS A 111 -17.39 16.92 -7.88
C LYS A 111 -16.94 17.98 -8.90
N LEU A 112 -16.20 17.62 -9.94
CA LEU A 112 -15.90 18.54 -11.04
C LEU A 112 -17.15 18.95 -11.85
N LYS A 113 -18.22 18.15 -11.85
CA LYS A 113 -19.42 18.44 -12.65
C LYS A 113 -20.38 19.42 -11.96
N TYR A 114 -20.62 19.23 -10.66
CA TYR A 114 -21.55 20.05 -9.90
C TYR A 114 -21.08 20.17 -8.43
N ASP A 115 -21.12 21.39 -7.90
CA ASP A 115 -21.11 21.63 -6.45
C ASP A 115 -22.42 21.13 -5.80
N ASP A 116 -22.42 21.00 -4.47
CA ASP A 116 -23.63 20.75 -3.68
C ASP A 116 -24.71 21.83 -3.91
N ASN A 117 -24.32 23.00 -4.43
CA ASN A 117 -25.19 24.11 -4.86
C ASN A 117 -25.32 24.27 -6.39
N ASN A 118 -24.92 23.27 -7.18
CA ASN A 118 -25.00 23.24 -8.65
C ASN A 118 -24.15 24.30 -9.38
N ASN A 119 -23.11 24.82 -8.74
CA ASN A 119 -22.14 25.76 -9.32
C ASN A 119 -20.90 25.02 -9.87
N PRO A 120 -20.19 25.59 -10.87
CA PRO A 120 -18.91 25.05 -11.30
C PRO A 120 -17.86 25.19 -10.19
N ILE A 121 -17.25 24.07 -9.78
CA ILE A 121 -16.22 24.04 -8.73
C ILE A 121 -14.82 24.20 -9.36
N ASN A 122 -13.93 24.84 -8.62
CA ASN A 122 -12.51 24.88 -8.95
C ASN A 122 -11.86 23.49 -8.79
N THR A 123 -10.96 23.15 -9.71
CA THR A 123 -10.21 21.88 -9.70
C THR A 123 -9.56 21.54 -8.36
N GLU A 124 -9.10 22.55 -7.62
CA GLU A 124 -8.43 22.38 -6.33
C GLU A 124 -9.36 21.88 -5.22
N GLU A 125 -10.58 22.39 -5.17
CA GLU A 125 -11.56 22.00 -4.15
C GLU A 125 -12.10 20.60 -4.42
N ALA A 126 -12.36 20.26 -5.69
CA ALA A 126 -12.76 18.91 -6.08
C ALA A 126 -11.67 17.88 -5.73
N ALA A 127 -10.39 18.21 -5.98
CA ALA A 127 -9.27 17.34 -5.65
C ALA A 127 -9.04 17.19 -4.13
N ASP A 128 -9.20 18.27 -3.35
CA ASP A 128 -9.09 18.21 -1.89
C ASP A 128 -10.21 17.36 -1.28
N PHE A 129 -11.44 17.48 -1.80
CA PHE A 129 -12.56 16.64 -1.40
C PHE A 129 -12.31 15.16 -1.74
N ALA A 130 -11.87 14.86 -2.97
CA ALA A 130 -11.55 13.50 -3.38
C ALA A 130 -10.42 12.89 -2.54
N TRP A 131 -9.40 13.67 -2.19
CA TRP A 131 -8.33 13.24 -1.29
C TRP A 131 -8.87 12.91 0.11
N LYS A 132 -9.71 13.77 0.71
CA LYS A 132 -10.34 13.53 2.01
C LYS A 132 -11.18 12.24 2.01
N VAL A 133 -11.99 12.04 0.97
CA VAL A 133 -12.78 10.81 0.81
C VAL A 133 -11.87 9.59 0.67
N GLY A 134 -10.79 9.69 -0.10
CA GLY A 134 -9.80 8.61 -0.24
C GLY A 134 -9.12 8.25 1.08
N VAL A 135 -8.78 9.23 1.91
CA VAL A 135 -8.21 9.00 3.25
C VAL A 135 -9.24 8.35 4.19
N ALA A 136 -10.48 8.83 4.19
CA ALA A 136 -11.56 8.26 4.99
C ALA A 136 -11.86 6.81 4.58
N ALA A 137 -11.91 6.53 3.27
CA ALA A 137 -12.11 5.19 2.75
C ALA A 137 -10.97 4.23 3.15
N ASN A 138 -9.71 4.69 3.12
CA ASN A 138 -8.57 3.89 3.57
C ASN A 138 -8.66 3.59 5.07
N PHE A 139 -9.10 4.55 5.88
CA PHE A 139 -9.29 4.35 7.31
C PHE A 139 -10.38 3.30 7.60
N VAL A 140 -11.51 3.37 6.89
CA VAL A 140 -12.58 2.37 7.02
C VAL A 140 -12.10 0.99 6.58
N GLN A 141 -11.38 0.89 5.45
CA GLN A 141 -10.78 -0.37 5.02
C GLN A 141 -9.89 -0.96 6.12
N GLY A 142 -8.99 -0.16 6.71
CA GLY A 142 -8.13 -0.61 7.80
C GLY A 142 -8.92 -1.10 9.03
N ALA A 143 -10.00 -0.40 9.40
CA ALA A 143 -10.87 -0.83 10.49
C ALA A 143 -11.56 -2.18 10.19
N VAL A 144 -11.99 -2.37 8.94
CA VAL A 144 -12.56 -3.62 8.45
C VAL A 144 -11.53 -4.74 8.49
N GLU A 145 -10.29 -4.51 8.04
CA GLU A 145 -9.21 -5.48 8.08
C GLU A 145 -8.89 -5.92 9.52
N VAL A 146 -8.84 -4.98 10.47
CA VAL A 146 -8.64 -5.30 11.89
C VAL A 146 -9.78 -6.16 12.43
N ALA A 147 -11.03 -5.87 12.06
CA ALA A 147 -12.17 -6.68 12.46
C ALA A 147 -12.10 -8.11 11.90
N PHE A 148 -11.67 -8.27 10.64
CA PHE A 148 -11.53 -9.58 9.99
C PHE A 148 -10.24 -10.33 10.34
N ALA A 149 -9.23 -9.66 10.92
CA ALA A 149 -7.95 -10.28 11.29
C ALA A 149 -8.12 -11.48 12.25
N VAL A 150 -9.19 -11.51 13.05
CA VAL A 150 -9.52 -12.63 13.96
C VAL A 150 -9.92 -13.91 13.22
N ILE A 151 -10.45 -13.79 12.01
CA ILE A 151 -10.91 -14.92 11.17
C ILE A 151 -9.84 -15.31 10.14
N GLY A 152 -8.85 -14.44 9.91
CA GLY A 152 -7.77 -14.65 8.95
C GLY A 152 -7.06 -16.01 9.06
N PRO A 153 -6.61 -16.45 10.26
CA PRO A 153 -5.93 -17.73 10.43
C PRO A 153 -6.80 -18.93 10.02
N GLN A 154 -8.10 -18.89 10.31
CA GLN A 154 -9.04 -19.96 9.96
C GLN A 154 -9.23 -20.06 8.44
N ILE A 155 -9.30 -18.92 7.75
CA ILE A 155 -9.38 -18.87 6.29
C ILE A 155 -8.07 -19.41 5.69
N GLN A 156 -6.92 -18.98 6.21
CA GLN A 156 -5.61 -19.40 5.70
C GLN A 156 -5.42 -20.92 5.75
N GLN A 157 -5.96 -21.59 6.77
CA GLN A 157 -5.89 -23.06 6.89
C GLN A 157 -6.75 -23.79 5.84
N GLY A 158 -7.81 -23.15 5.34
CA GLY A 158 -8.71 -23.73 4.33
C GLY A 158 -8.34 -23.41 2.88
N VAL A 159 -7.51 -22.39 2.64
CA VAL A 159 -7.16 -21.95 1.28
C VAL A 159 -5.99 -22.80 0.73
N PRO A 160 -6.18 -23.53 -0.39
CA PRO A 160 -5.12 -24.33 -0.97
C PRO A 160 -4.07 -23.42 -1.64
N ILE A 161 -2.79 -23.83 -1.63
CA ILE A 161 -1.66 -23.09 -2.23
C ILE A 161 -1.93 -22.70 -3.69
N VAL A 162 -2.64 -23.56 -4.43
CA VAL A 162 -3.00 -23.30 -5.84
C VAL A 162 -3.83 -22.03 -6.02
N ALA A 163 -4.70 -21.68 -5.06
CA ALA A 163 -5.50 -20.46 -5.14
C ALA A 163 -4.62 -19.20 -5.03
N LEU A 164 -3.56 -19.25 -4.22
CA LEU A 164 -2.59 -18.15 -4.11
C LEU A 164 -1.76 -18.02 -5.39
N LEU A 165 -1.35 -19.15 -5.99
CA LEU A 165 -0.61 -19.18 -7.24
C LEU A 165 -1.44 -18.63 -8.41
N THR A 166 -2.75 -18.88 -8.44
CA THR A 166 -3.64 -18.35 -9.47
C THR A 166 -3.61 -16.82 -9.51
N SER A 167 -3.63 -16.15 -8.35
CA SER A 167 -3.59 -14.68 -8.30
C SER A 167 -2.29 -14.13 -8.90
N LEU A 168 -1.14 -14.75 -8.61
CA LEU A 168 0.15 -14.33 -9.17
C LEU A 168 0.22 -14.62 -10.68
N ALA A 169 -0.30 -15.77 -11.11
CA ALA A 169 -0.37 -16.14 -12.52
C ALA A 169 -1.24 -15.17 -13.33
N SER A 170 -2.39 -14.73 -12.79
CA SER A 170 -3.25 -13.74 -13.45
C SER A 170 -2.56 -12.41 -13.69
N ILE A 171 -1.78 -11.91 -12.72
CA ILE A 171 -1.00 -10.66 -12.88
C ILE A 171 0.07 -10.84 -13.96
N GLY A 172 0.78 -11.97 -13.97
CA GLY A 172 1.76 -12.29 -15.02
C GLY A 172 1.10 -12.38 -16.41
N PHE A 173 -0.09 -12.96 -16.49
CA PHE A 173 -0.84 -13.07 -17.74
C PHE A 173 -1.30 -11.70 -18.24
N ALA A 174 -1.84 -10.85 -17.37
CA ALA A 174 -2.21 -9.47 -17.72
C ALA A 174 -1.02 -8.68 -18.26
N PHE A 175 0.17 -8.83 -17.66
CA PHE A 175 1.39 -8.19 -18.15
C PHE A 175 1.78 -8.70 -19.55
N LEU A 176 1.82 -10.03 -19.75
CA LEU A 176 2.14 -10.63 -21.05
C LEU A 176 1.17 -10.22 -22.16
N LEU A 177 -0.12 -10.07 -21.84
CA LEU A 177 -1.13 -9.65 -22.81
C LEU A 177 -1.11 -8.14 -23.09
N SER A 178 -0.67 -7.32 -22.13
CA SER A 178 -0.70 -5.86 -22.28
C SER A 178 0.23 -5.33 -23.38
N GLY A 179 1.39 -5.98 -23.61
CA GLY A 179 2.33 -5.59 -24.66
C GLY A 179 1.72 -5.63 -26.07
N PRO A 180 1.26 -6.81 -26.55
CA PRO A 180 0.64 -6.94 -27.87
C PRO A 180 -0.58 -6.05 -28.10
N MET A 181 -1.36 -5.75 -27.04
CA MET A 181 -2.57 -4.91 -27.15
C MET A 181 -2.25 -3.42 -27.33
N LEU A 182 -1.09 -2.94 -26.87
CA LEU A 182 -0.67 -1.54 -27.01
C LEU A 182 0.03 -1.26 -28.34
N ASP A 183 0.58 -2.28 -29.01
CA ASP A 183 1.19 -2.16 -30.34
C ASP A 183 0.15 -2.17 -31.48
N GLU A 184 -1.10 -2.57 -31.21
CA GLU A 184 -2.20 -2.61 -32.20
C GLU A 184 -3.28 -1.53 -32.00
N ALA A 185 -3.06 -0.55 -31.10
CA ALA A 185 -3.93 0.60 -30.87
C ALA A 185 -3.30 1.91 -31.36
#